data_AF-A0A3M0XEX4-F1
#
_entry.id   AF-A0A3M0XEX4-F1
#
_cell.length_a   1.000
_cell.length_b   1.000
_cell.length_c   1.000
_cell.angle_alpha   90.00
_cell.angle_beta   90.00
_cell.angle_gamma   90.00
#
_symmetry.space_group_name_H-M   'P 1'
#
loop_
_entity.id
_entity.type
_entity.pdbx_description
1 polymer ?
#
loop_
_entity_poly.entity_id
_entity_poly.type
_entity_poly.pdbx_seq_one_letter_code
_entity_poly.pdbx_strand_id
1 'polypeptide(L)'
;MATWGPDGSLGLDEGQTYEFKVPAHCRATLQFSADAWWENACIIYPSRPRRPQKYCERGNYSRSLANWVAPVREEDAYYLITGWHKDGPPKASVPWHQSRIMVHEENTTETFHEVSFEDVHSSDGYDDLRVTVTIRPT
;
A
#
# COMPACT_ATOMS: atom_id res chain seq x y z
N MET A 1 17.22 4.60 -13.37
CA MET A 1 16.22 5.08 -12.40
C MET A 1 15.68 3.86 -11.66
N ALA A 2 15.28 4.00 -10.40
CA ALA A 2 14.54 2.95 -9.70
C ALA A 2 13.15 2.79 -10.35
N THR A 3 12.68 1.55 -10.48
CA THR A 3 11.38 1.25 -11.12
C THR A 3 10.43 0.59 -10.13
N TRP A 4 9.17 1.00 -10.17
CA TRP A 4 8.17 0.74 -9.14
C TRP A 4 6.91 0.13 -9.75
N GLY A 5 5.94 -0.17 -8.89
CA GLY A 5 4.63 -0.69 -9.28
C GLY A 5 4.60 -2.21 -9.47
N PRO A 6 3.43 -2.77 -9.83
CA PRO A 6 3.21 -4.21 -9.85
C PRO A 6 4.12 -4.98 -10.81
N ASP A 7 4.52 -4.37 -11.93
CA ASP A 7 5.45 -4.97 -12.89
C ASP A 7 6.89 -4.42 -12.78
N GLY A 8 7.13 -3.45 -11.91
CA GLY A 8 8.45 -2.84 -11.74
C GLY A 8 8.92 -2.06 -12.97
N SER A 9 8.00 -1.41 -13.69
CA SER A 9 8.30 -0.62 -14.90
C SER A 9 8.06 0.89 -14.75
N LEU A 10 7.46 1.32 -13.65
CA LEU A 10 6.94 2.70 -13.52
C LEU A 10 7.85 3.61 -12.67
N GLY A 11 7.72 4.92 -12.86
CA GLY A 11 8.22 5.90 -11.91
C GLY A 11 7.33 5.94 -10.66
N LEU A 12 7.80 6.63 -9.61
CA LEU A 12 7.02 6.85 -8.39
C LEU A 12 6.76 8.35 -8.23
N ASP A 13 5.51 8.73 -8.08
CA ASP A 13 5.11 10.02 -7.56
C ASP A 13 5.10 9.94 -6.02
N GLU A 14 6.09 10.57 -5.37
CA GLU A 14 6.22 10.58 -3.92
C GLU A 14 5.02 11.26 -3.22
N GLY A 15 4.32 12.17 -3.91
CA GLY A 15 3.11 12.83 -3.40
C GLY A 15 1.90 11.90 -3.30
N GLN A 16 1.97 10.70 -3.88
CA GLN A 16 0.93 9.67 -3.84
C GLN A 16 1.42 8.42 -3.10
N THR A 17 2.18 8.62 -2.02
CA THR A 17 2.71 7.55 -1.17
C THR A 17 2.55 7.86 0.31
N TYR A 18 2.52 6.82 1.14
CA TYR A 18 2.46 6.99 2.58
C TYR A 18 3.60 6.23 3.26
N GLU A 19 4.35 6.92 4.12
CA GLU A 19 5.40 6.32 4.96
C GLU A 19 4.89 6.14 6.38
N PHE A 20 5.09 4.96 6.97
CA PHE A 20 4.81 4.71 8.38
C PHE A 20 6.01 4.09 9.09
N LYS A 21 6.11 4.38 10.39
CA LYS A 21 7.13 3.84 11.28
C LYS A 21 6.57 2.71 12.14
N VAL A 22 7.28 1.59 12.19
CA VAL A 22 7.06 0.54 13.19
C VAL A 22 8.17 0.66 14.23
N PRO A 23 7.86 1.02 15.49
CA PRO A 23 8.87 1.10 16.53
C PRO A 23 9.56 -0.25 16.79
N ALA A 24 10.77 -0.19 17.33
CA ALA A 24 11.47 -1.37 17.85
C ALA A 24 10.56 -2.20 18.77
N HIS A 25 10.65 -3.52 18.67
CA HIS A 25 9.86 -4.49 19.46
C HIS A 25 8.33 -4.35 19.33
N CYS A 26 7.84 -3.68 18.27
CA CYS A 26 6.42 -3.65 17.94
C CYS A 26 6.13 -4.55 16.72
N ARG A 27 4.87 -4.95 16.59
CA ARG A 27 4.33 -5.66 15.44
C ARG A 27 3.36 -4.75 14.71
N ALA A 28 3.57 -4.60 13.40
CA ALA A 28 2.58 -4.01 12.52
C ALA A 28 1.84 -5.11 11.75
N THR A 29 0.52 -5.03 11.75
CA THR A 29 -0.36 -5.87 10.92
C THR A 29 -1.08 -4.98 9.93
N LEU A 30 -0.98 -5.35 8.65
CA LEU A 30 -1.63 -4.66 7.55
C LEU A 30 -2.78 -5.54 7.04
N GLN A 31 -3.99 -5.01 7.08
CA GLN A 31 -5.21 -5.65 6.59
C GLN A 31 -5.67 -4.94 5.33
N PHE A 32 -6.10 -5.70 4.32
CA PHE A 32 -6.42 -5.16 3.00
C PHE A 32 -7.88 -5.45 2.66
N SER A 33 -8.56 -4.46 2.10
CA SER A 33 -9.90 -4.60 1.51
C SER A 33 -9.95 -3.86 0.18
N ALA A 34 -10.82 -4.28 -0.73
CA ALA A 34 -11.00 -3.65 -2.03
C ALA A 34 -12.47 -3.71 -2.43
N ASP A 35 -13.01 -2.59 -2.88
CA ASP A 35 -14.30 -2.51 -3.57
C ASP A 35 -14.13 -1.75 -4.88
N ALA A 36 -13.50 -2.40 -5.86
CA ALA A 36 -13.18 -1.80 -7.15
C ALA A 36 -13.62 -2.69 -8.30
N TRP A 37 -14.06 -2.05 -9.39
CA TRP A 37 -14.37 -2.75 -10.64
C TRP A 37 -13.11 -3.12 -11.42
N TRP A 38 -12.01 -2.38 -11.29
CA TRP A 38 -10.77 -2.65 -12.03
C TRP A 38 -9.65 -3.19 -11.15
N GLU A 39 -8.61 -3.73 -11.78
CA GLU A 39 -7.47 -4.28 -11.05
C GLU A 39 -6.78 -3.18 -10.23
N ASN A 40 -6.66 -3.43 -8.94
CA ASN A 40 -6.05 -2.58 -7.93
C ASN A 40 -4.97 -3.37 -7.18
N ALA A 41 -3.91 -2.68 -6.76
CA ALA A 41 -2.79 -3.24 -6.03
C ALA A 41 -2.18 -2.26 -5.02
N CYS A 42 -1.92 -2.73 -3.81
CA CYS A 42 -1.12 -2.05 -2.79
C CYS A 42 0.21 -2.78 -2.64
N ILE A 43 1.30 -2.01 -2.63
CA ILE A 43 2.66 -2.54 -2.51
C ILE A 43 3.38 -1.87 -1.35
N ILE A 44 4.02 -2.70 -0.52
CA ILE A 44 4.84 -2.27 0.61
C ILE A 44 6.32 -2.41 0.24
N TYR A 45 7.07 -1.33 0.43
CA TYR A 45 8.52 -1.24 0.24
C TYR A 45 9.21 -0.82 1.55
N PRO A 46 10.53 -1.01 1.69
CA PRO A 46 11.30 -0.23 2.66
C PRO A 46 11.29 1.24 2.25
N SER A 47 11.18 2.19 3.18
CA SER A 47 10.92 3.60 2.82
C SER A 47 12.10 4.38 2.26
N ARG A 48 13.31 3.83 2.35
CA ARG A 48 14.52 4.39 1.71
C ARG A 48 15.18 3.42 0.74
N PRO A 49 14.46 2.91 -0.27
CA PRO A 49 15.04 1.91 -1.14
C PRO A 49 16.02 2.59 -2.10
N ARG A 50 17.31 2.26 -2.00
CA ARG A 50 18.23 2.42 -3.14
C ARG A 50 17.78 1.55 -4.32
N ARG A 51 17.01 0.49 -4.04
CA ARG A 51 16.34 -0.40 -5.01
C ARG A 51 14.98 -0.82 -4.43
N PRO A 52 13.88 -0.63 -5.15
CA PRO A 52 12.54 -0.93 -4.65
C PRO A 52 12.34 -2.45 -4.59
N GLN A 53 12.66 -3.03 -3.45
CA GLN A 53 12.34 -4.42 -3.15
C GLN A 53 10.95 -4.47 -2.50
N LYS A 54 10.04 -5.20 -3.12
CA LYS A 54 8.69 -5.41 -2.57
C LYS A 54 8.77 -6.34 -1.38
N TYR A 55 8.28 -5.90 -0.23
CA TYR A 55 7.99 -6.79 0.89
C TYR A 55 6.67 -7.54 0.67
N CYS A 56 5.70 -6.86 0.09
CA CYS A 56 4.33 -7.32 -0.03
C CYS A 56 3.64 -6.63 -1.21
N GLU A 57 2.84 -7.39 -1.96
CA GLU A 57 1.93 -6.91 -2.99
C GLU A 57 0.57 -7.58 -2.77
N ARG A 58 -0.50 -6.79 -2.66
CA ARG A 58 -1.88 -7.20 -2.36
C ARG A 58 -2.83 -6.42 -3.24
N GLY A 59 -4.05 -6.89 -3.44
CA GLY A 59 -4.97 -6.28 -4.39
C GLY A 59 -6.13 -7.20 -4.73
N ASN A 60 -6.97 -6.78 -5.66
CA ASN A 60 -8.08 -7.61 -6.15
C ASN A 60 -7.65 -8.49 -7.34
N TYR A 61 -8.59 -9.32 -7.81
CA TYR A 61 -8.52 -10.28 -8.92
C TYR A 61 -7.41 -11.35 -8.85
N SER A 62 -6.14 -10.94 -8.87
CA SER A 62 -4.97 -11.84 -8.93
C SER A 62 -4.07 -11.74 -7.70
N ARG A 63 -4.28 -10.74 -6.83
CA ARG A 63 -3.35 -10.39 -5.74
C ARG A 63 -3.99 -10.54 -4.37
N SER A 64 -4.52 -11.72 -4.02
CA SER A 64 -5.07 -12.08 -2.68
C SER A 64 -4.99 -10.98 -1.60
N LEU A 65 -6.12 -10.51 -1.06
CA LEU A 65 -6.21 -9.52 0.02
C LEU A 65 -5.80 -10.07 1.40
N ALA A 66 -4.86 -11.01 1.44
CA ALA A 66 -4.40 -11.61 2.68
C ALA A 66 -3.61 -10.59 3.50
N ASN A 67 -3.81 -10.62 4.82
CA ASN A 67 -3.06 -9.78 5.75
C ASN A 67 -1.56 -9.96 5.56
N TRP A 68 -0.82 -8.89 5.83
CA TRP A 68 0.64 -8.92 5.90
C TRP A 68 1.08 -8.48 7.29
N VAL A 69 2.07 -9.18 7.85
CA VAL A 69 2.62 -8.87 9.16
C VAL A 69 4.07 -8.47 8.96
N ALA A 70 4.40 -7.25 9.37
CA ALA A 70 5.77 -6.77 9.31
C ALA A 70 6.65 -7.57 10.28
N PRO A 71 7.90 -7.89 9.92
CA PRO A 71 8.84 -8.50 10.86
C PRO A 71 9.07 -7.61 12.08
N VAL A 72 9.11 -8.21 13.27
CA VAL A 72 9.53 -7.53 14.51
C VAL A 72 11.04 -7.33 14.43
N ARG A 73 11.52 -6.14 14.82
CA ARG A 73 12.94 -5.76 14.78
C ARG A 73 13.40 -5.15 16.10
N GLU A 74 14.71 -5.16 16.32
CA GLU A 74 15.36 -4.51 17.47
C GLU A 74 15.48 -2.98 17.31
N GLU A 75 15.32 -2.50 16.08
CA GLU A 75 15.37 -1.08 15.72
C GLU A 75 14.09 -0.65 15.01
N ASP A 76 13.83 0.66 15.00
CA ASP A 76 12.71 1.25 14.28
C ASP A 76 12.81 0.92 12.78
N ALA A 77 11.68 0.53 12.19
CA ALA A 77 11.57 0.20 10.77
C ALA A 77 10.63 1.19 10.07
N TYR A 78 10.99 1.61 8.86
CA TYR A 78 10.18 2.51 8.05
C TYR A 78 9.74 1.80 6.77
N TYR A 79 8.45 1.88 6.49
CA TYR A 79 7.82 1.23 5.35
C TYR A 79 7.09 2.27 4.51
N LEU A 80 7.12 2.07 3.20
CA LEU A 80 6.42 2.90 2.22
C LEU A 80 5.28 2.10 1.62
N ILE A 81 4.09 2.67 1.63
CA ILE A 81 2.87 2.14 1.03
C ILE A 81 2.59 2.90 -0.26
N THR A 82 2.28 2.16 -1.31
CA THR A 82 1.91 2.70 -2.62
C THR A 82 0.67 1.96 -3.14
N GLY A 83 -0.21 2.66 -3.85
CA GLY A 83 -1.37 2.08 -4.51
C GLY A 83 -1.28 2.21 -6.03
N TRP A 84 -1.86 1.26 -6.74
CA TRP A 84 -1.82 1.16 -8.19
C TRP A 84 -3.14 0.60 -8.71
N HIS A 85 -3.56 1.06 -9.87
CA HIS A 85 -4.76 0.57 -10.55
C HIS A 85 -4.55 0.41 -12.05
N LYS A 86 -5.52 -0.21 -12.71
CA LYS A 86 -5.64 -0.27 -14.17
C LYS A 86 -6.92 0.42 -14.61
N ASP A 87 -6.87 1.14 -15.72
CA ASP A 87 -8.05 1.78 -16.31
C ASP A 87 -8.81 0.82 -17.22
N GLY A 88 -9.22 -0.34 -16.69
CA GLY A 88 -10.04 -1.28 -17.43
C GLY A 88 -10.07 -2.71 -16.90
N PRO A 89 -10.75 -3.61 -17.63
CA PRO A 89 -10.92 -5.00 -17.22
C PRO A 89 -9.58 -5.74 -17.03
N PRO A 90 -9.54 -6.78 -16.16
CA PRO A 90 -8.31 -7.50 -15.84
C PRO A 90 -7.63 -8.12 -17.08
N LYS A 91 -6.57 -7.47 -17.56
CA LYS A 91 -5.80 -7.88 -18.75
C LYS A 91 -4.34 -7.50 -18.60
N ALA A 92 -3.44 -8.37 -19.04
CA ALA A 92 -2.00 -8.12 -18.96
C ALA A 92 -1.54 -6.91 -19.80
N SER A 93 -2.25 -6.59 -20.88
CA SER A 93 -1.92 -5.49 -21.79
C SER A 93 -2.38 -4.11 -21.30
N VAL A 94 -3.20 -4.04 -20.26
CA VAL A 94 -3.67 -2.76 -19.70
C VAL A 94 -2.60 -2.27 -18.71
N PRO A 95 -2.06 -1.05 -18.89
CA PRO A 95 -0.98 -0.53 -18.06
C PRO A 95 -1.45 -0.25 -16.64
N TRP A 96 -0.48 -0.22 -15.72
CA TRP A 96 -0.68 0.23 -14.36
C TRP A 96 -0.50 1.75 -14.26
N HIS A 97 -1.26 2.34 -13.34
CA HIS A 97 -1.22 3.74 -12.96
C HIS A 97 -1.09 3.82 -11.44
N GLN A 98 -0.38 4.83 -10.92
CA GLN A 98 -0.32 5.05 -9.48
C GLN A 98 -1.65 5.65 -9.01
N SER A 99 -2.26 5.05 -7.98
CA SER A 99 -3.51 5.52 -7.40
C SER A 99 -3.27 6.78 -6.57
N ARG A 100 -4.30 7.63 -6.49
CA ARG A 100 -4.31 8.71 -5.51
C ARG A 100 -4.46 8.13 -4.10
N ILE A 101 -3.94 8.83 -3.11
CA ILE A 101 -4.03 8.39 -1.72
C ILE A 101 -4.80 9.37 -0.84
N MET A 102 -5.51 8.82 0.13
CA MET A 102 -6.02 9.53 1.30
C MET A 102 -5.57 8.78 2.54
N VAL A 103 -5.15 9.51 3.57
CA VAL A 103 -4.67 8.92 4.82
C VAL A 103 -5.50 9.46 5.96
N HIS A 104 -6.06 8.56 6.76
CA HIS A 104 -6.71 8.87 8.02
C HIS A 104 -5.89 8.26 9.16
N GLU A 105 -5.47 9.10 10.10
CA GLU A 105 -4.67 8.67 11.25
C GLU A 105 -5.45 8.89 12.54
N GLU A 106 -5.55 7.84 13.36
CA GLU A 106 -6.12 7.94 14.70
C GLU A 106 -5.07 7.54 15.74
N ASN A 107 -4.68 8.52 16.56
CA ASN A 107 -3.78 8.29 17.68
C ASN A 107 -4.57 7.82 18.90
N THR A 108 -4.75 6.50 19.01
CA THR A 108 -5.27 5.86 20.23
C THR A 108 -4.13 5.19 21.02
N THR A 109 -4.43 4.37 22.02
CA THR A 109 -3.45 3.50 22.69
C THR A 109 -2.74 2.54 21.73
N GLU A 110 -3.37 2.26 20.58
CA GLU A 110 -2.76 1.61 19.42
C GLU A 110 -2.62 2.62 18.29
N THR A 111 -1.50 2.59 17.57
CA THR A 111 -1.36 3.42 16.36
C THR A 111 -2.17 2.78 15.24
N PHE A 112 -3.13 3.54 14.72
CA PHE A 112 -4.01 3.16 13.63
C PHE A 112 -3.82 4.12 12.46
N HIS A 113 -3.52 3.56 11.28
CA HIS A 113 -3.50 4.29 10.02
C HIS A 113 -4.40 3.59 9.02
N GLU A 114 -5.32 4.32 8.42
CA GLU A 114 -6.04 3.87 7.23
C GLU A 114 -5.48 4.62 6.03
N VAL A 115 -5.02 3.86 5.03
CA VAL A 115 -4.57 4.40 3.74
C VAL A 115 -5.50 3.87 2.67
N SER A 116 -6.13 4.81 1.99
CA SER A 116 -7.23 4.58 1.05
C SER A 116 -6.80 5.04 -0.33
N PHE A 117 -7.12 4.25 -1.35
CA PHE A 117 -6.67 4.43 -2.73
C PHE A 117 -7.86 4.56 -3.67
N GLU A 118 -7.72 5.43 -4.67
CA GLU A 118 -8.74 5.66 -5.70
C GLU A 118 -8.15 5.42 -7.10
N ASP A 119 -8.92 4.73 -7.96
CA ASP A 119 -8.56 4.38 -9.33
C ASP A 119 -9.05 5.39 -10.39
N VAL A 120 -10.10 6.19 -10.14
CA VAL A 120 -10.60 7.17 -11.11
C VAL A 120 -10.85 8.56 -10.51
N HIS A 121 -10.65 9.61 -11.31
CA HIS A 121 -10.88 11.00 -10.92
C HIS A 121 -12.34 11.36 -10.55
N SER A 122 -13.30 10.45 -10.61
CA SER A 122 -14.73 10.76 -10.51
C SER A 122 -15.41 10.37 -9.20
N SER A 123 -14.74 9.61 -8.33
CA SER A 123 -15.30 9.19 -7.03
C SER A 123 -14.53 9.84 -5.89
N ASP A 124 -15.26 10.39 -4.93
CA ASP A 124 -14.72 10.85 -3.64
C ASP A 124 -14.64 9.68 -2.61
N GLY A 125 -14.73 8.42 -3.08
CA GLY A 125 -14.96 7.24 -2.24
C GLY A 125 -13.69 6.68 -1.58
N TYR A 126 -12.56 6.72 -2.30
CA TYR A 126 -11.27 6.14 -1.92
C TYR A 126 -11.45 4.71 -1.34
N ASP A 127 -12.35 3.92 -1.94
CA ASP A 127 -12.71 2.58 -1.49
C ASP A 127 -12.27 1.46 -2.43
N ASP A 128 -11.68 1.82 -3.56
CA ASP A 128 -11.16 0.87 -4.55
C ASP A 128 -10.13 -0.08 -3.94
N LEU A 129 -9.31 0.44 -3.03
CA LEU A 129 -8.44 -0.35 -2.17
C LEU A 129 -8.18 0.40 -0.88
N ARG A 130 -8.22 -0.31 0.25
CA ARG A 130 -7.86 0.22 1.56
C ARG A 130 -6.86 -0.69 2.24
N VAL A 131 -5.94 -0.09 2.98
CA VAL A 131 -5.06 -0.79 3.90
C VAL A 131 -5.16 -0.17 5.28
N THR A 132 -5.45 -1.00 6.26
CA THR A 132 -5.44 -0.64 7.67
C THR A 132 -4.15 -1.14 8.28
N VAL A 133 -3.36 -0.23 8.86
CA VAL A 133 -2.13 -0.53 9.59
C VAL A 133 -2.44 -0.43 11.08
N THR A 134 -2.26 -1.53 11.80
CA THR A 134 -2.35 -1.56 13.26
C THR A 134 -1.00 -1.92 13.85
N ILE A 135 -0.50 -1.07 14.75
CA ILE A 135 0.81 -1.26 15.41
C ILE A 135 0.61 -1.47 16.90
N ARG A 136 1.17 -2.56 17.42
CA ARG A 136 1.06 -2.95 18.83
C ARG A 136 2.40 -3.44 19.39
N PRO A 137 2.67 -3.27 20.69
CA PRO A 137 3.77 -3.97 21.35
C PRO A 137 3.64 -5.49 21.19
N THR A 138 4.77 -6.20 21.04
CA THR A 138 4.79 -7.68 20.97
C THR A 138 4.74 -8.34 22.34
#